data_AF-A0A521ZHG3-F1
#
_entry.id   AF-A0A521ZHG3-F1
#
_cell.length_a   1.000
_cell.length_b   1.000
_cell.length_c   1.000
_cell.angle_alpha   90.00
_cell.angle_beta   90.00
_cell.angle_gamma   90.00
#
_symmetry.space_group_name_H-M   'P 1'
#
loop_
_entity.id
_entity.type
_entity.pdbx_description
1 polymer ?
#
loop_
_entity_poly.entity_id
_entity_poly.type
_entity_poly.pdbx_seq_one_letter_code
_entity_poly.pdbx_strand_id
1 'polypeptide(L)' 'MNSEEQSIIDFMRQSPDAAYTRREIARKAVRRTEYEQNRNWADQPLAALVARGSVETDEGGLYHLAGRRDY' A
#
# COMPACT_ATOMS: atom_id res chain seq x y z
N MET A 1 -1.32 -4.00 -13.36
CA MET A 1 -1.16 -4.15 -11.90
C MET A 1 0.08 -5.02 -11.71
N ASN A 2 1.16 -4.46 -11.17
CA ASN A 2 2.46 -5.12 -10.97
C ASN A 2 2.44 -5.99 -9.70
N SER A 3 3.42 -6.91 -9.58
CA SER A 3 3.56 -7.79 -8.41
C SER A 3 3.70 -7.02 -7.09
N GLU A 4 4.36 -5.86 -7.12
CA GLU A 4 4.51 -4.96 -5.96
C GLU A 4 3.18 -4.32 -5.55
N GLU A 5 2.44 -3.77 -6.52
CA GLU A 5 1.09 -3.22 -6.30
C GLU A 5 0.16 -4.29 -5.72
N GLN A 6 0.23 -5.51 -6.25
CA GLN A 6 -0.58 -6.64 -5.77
C GLN A 6 -0.22 -7.03 -4.34
N SER A 7 1.06 -7.01 -3.97
CA SER A 7 1.53 -7.32 -2.61
C SER A 7 1.03 -6.30 -1.60
N ILE A 8 1.02 -5.01 -1.97
CA ILE A 8 0.46 -3.93 -1.13
C ILE A 8 -1.04 -4.13 -0.95
N ILE A 9 -1.77 -4.36 -2.04
CA ILE A 9 -3.22 -4.58 -2.01
C ILE A 9 -3.57 -5.81 -1.18
N ASP A 10 -2.85 -6.92 -1.33
CA ASP A 10 -3.06 -8.15 -0.56
C ASP A 10 -2.82 -7.91 0.93
N PHE A 11 -1.75 -7.19 1.28
CA PHE A 11 -1.47 -6.79 2.66
C PHE A 11 -2.60 -5.93 3.24
N MET A 12 -3.06 -4.90 2.53
CA MET A 12 -4.13 -4.02 3.00
C MET A 12 -5.50 -4.72 3.03
N ARG A 13 -5.74 -5.70 2.15
CA ARG A 13 -6.97 -6.52 2.15
C ARG A 13 -7.12 -7.40 3.38
N GLN A 14 -6.03 -7.74 4.06
CA GLN A 14 -6.11 -8.45 5.34
C GLN A 14 -6.75 -7.60 6.44
N SER A 15 -6.76 -6.27 6.28
CA SER A 15 -7.34 -5.33 7.23
C SER A 15 -7.82 -4.06 6.49
N PRO A 16 -8.97 -4.14 5.79
CA PRO A 16 -9.44 -3.06 4.92
C PRO A 16 -9.85 -1.79 5.67
N ASP A 17 -10.17 -1.89 6.96
CA ASP A 17 -10.53 -0.76 7.84
C ASP A 17 -9.29 -0.09 8.46
N ALA A 18 -8.11 -0.70 8.33
CA ALA A 18 -6.89 -0.18 8.93
C ALA A 18 -6.17 0.79 7.98
N ALA A 19 -5.64 1.86 8.57
CA ALA A 19 -4.76 2.79 7.88
C ALA A 19 -3.30 2.52 8.26
N TYR A 20 -2.41 2.55 7.26
CA TYR A 20 -1.00 2.22 7.43
C TYR A 20 -0.11 3.33 6.90
N THR A 21 1.04 3.53 7.53
CA THR A 21 2.08 4.41 6.97
C THR A 21 2.79 3.72 5.80
N ARG A 22 3.32 4.51 4.84
CA ARG A 22 4.17 4.01 3.75
C ARG A 22 5.26 3.05 4.25
N ARG A 23 5.89 3.41 5.37
CA ARG A 23 6.99 2.67 5.96
C ARG A 23 6.55 1.33 6.56
N GLU A 24 5.34 1.25 7.11
CA GLU A 24 4.76 0.00 7.57
C GLU A 24 4.43 -0.92 6.40
N ILE A 25 3.82 -0.39 5.34
CA ILE A 25 3.50 -1.15 4.13
C ILE A 25 4.79 -1.71 3.53
N ALA A 26 5.81 -0.88 3.35
CA ALA A 26 7.11 -1.30 2.82
C ALA A 26 7.77 -2.40 3.66
N ARG A 27 7.55 -2.40 4.97
CA ARG A 27 8.14 -3.37 5.91
C ARG A 27 7.33 -4.66 6.04
N LYS A 28 6.00 -4.58 5.97
CA LYS A 28 5.08 -5.70 6.26
C LYS A 28 4.62 -6.43 4.99
N ALA A 29 4.52 -5.75 3.86
CA ALA A 29 3.98 -6.33 2.62
C ALA A 29 5.01 -7.20 1.86
N VAL A 30 6.29 -7.13 2.19
CA VAL A 30 7.36 -7.96 1.58
C VAL A 30 8.24 -8.61 2.63
N ARG A 31 9.07 -9.56 2.20
CA ARG A 31 10.07 -10.19 3.07
C ARG A 31 11.11 -9.18 3.53
N ARG A 32 11.67 -9.41 4.72
CA ARG A 32 12.70 -8.55 5.31
C ARG A 32 13.90 -8.30 4.36
N THR A 33 14.35 -9.34 3.66
CA THR A 33 15.44 -9.22 2.68
C THR A 33 15.12 -8.24 1.55
N GLU A 34 13.89 -8.27 1.02
CA GLU A 34 13.45 -7.35 -0.03
C GLU A 34 13.38 -5.91 0.47
N TYR A 35 12.87 -5.71 1.69
CA TYR A 35 12.87 -4.41 2.34
C TYR A 35 14.28 -3.86 2.56
N GLU A 36 15.25 -4.71 2.92
CA GLU A 36 16.64 -4.29 3.12
C GLU A 36 17.32 -3.91 1.80
N GLN A 37 16.99 -4.57 0.69
CA GLN A 37 17.51 -4.24 -0.64
C GLN A 37 16.94 -2.92 -1.17
N ASN A 38 15.64 -2.66 -0.96
CA ASN A 38 15.02 -1.41 -1.38
C ASN A 38 13.98 -0.93 -0.36
N ARG A 39 14.40 -0.08 0.59
CA ARG A 39 13.52 0.42 1.66
C ARG A 39 12.35 1.28 1.15
N ASN A 40 12.48 1.83 -0.05
CA ASN A 40 11.50 2.72 -0.67
C ASN A 40 10.74 2.03 -1.83
N TRP A 41 10.79 0.69 -1.92
CA TRP A 41 10.11 -0.04 -2.99
C TRP A 41 8.62 0.29 -3.08
N ALA A 42 7.97 0.58 -1.94
CA ALA A 42 6.55 0.88 -1.88
C ALA A 42 6.20 2.28 -2.44
N ASP A 43 7.18 3.18 -2.66
CA ASP A 43 6.93 4.57 -3.05
C ASP A 43 6.23 4.70 -4.41
N GLN A 44 6.85 4.14 -5.45
CA GLN A 44 6.29 4.09 -6.81
C GLN A 44 4.93 3.36 -6.89
N PRO A 45 4.79 2.11 -6.40
CA PRO A 45 3.52 1.40 -6.50
C PRO A 45 2.44 2.04 -5.63
N LEU A 46 2.74 2.61 -4.45
CA LEU A 46 1.73 3.37 -3.69
C LEU A 46 1.26 4.61 -4.45
N ALA A 47 2.18 5.39 -5.02
CA ALA A 47 1.80 6.55 -5.83
C ALA A 47 0.92 6.14 -7.02
N ALA A 48 1.24 5.03 -7.69
CA ALA A 48 0.43 4.49 -8.79
C ALA A 48 -0.95 4.02 -8.32
N LEU A 49 -1.04 3.35 -7.16
CA LEU A 49 -2.30 2.90 -6.58
C LEU A 49 -3.20 4.06 -6.15
N VAL A 50 -2.61 5.12 -5.60
CA VAL A 50 -3.32 6.36 -5.26
C VAL A 50 -3.82 7.07 -6.51
N ALA A 51 -2.97 7.20 -7.54
CA ALA A 51 -3.37 7.80 -8.81
C ALA A 51 -4.51 7.04 -9.50
N ARG A 52 -4.62 5.72 -9.26
CA ARG A 52 -5.70 4.87 -9.79
C ARG A 52 -6.95 4.83 -8.91
N GLY A 53 -6.93 5.49 -7.75
CA GLY A 53 -8.02 5.44 -6.78
C GLY A 53 -8.25 4.05 -6.16
N SER A 54 -7.22 3.20 -6.12
CA SER A 54 -7.26 1.89 -5.45
C SER A 54 -6.81 1.97 -3.99
N VAL A 55 -6.07 3.01 -3.64
CA VAL A 55 -5.63 3.34 -2.28
C VAL A 55 -5.86 4.83 -2.10
N GLU A 56 -6.31 5.24 -0.94
CA GLU A 56 -6.48 6.64 -0.59
C GLU A 56 -5.43 7.01 0.46
N THR A 57 -4.98 8.26 0.44
CA THR A 57 -4.07 8.81 1.46
C THR A 57 -4.76 9.95 2.17
N ASP A 58 -4.70 9.94 3.50
CA ASP A 58 -5.25 11.00 4.33
C ASP A 58 -4.23 12.15 4.53
N GLU A 59 -4.67 13.27 5.10
CA GLU A 59 -3.84 14.46 5.37
C GLU A 59 -2.67 14.13 6.32
N GLY A 60 -2.83 13.10 7.14
CA GLY A 60 -1.77 12.54 8.00
C GLY A 60 -0.73 11.64 7.30
N GLY A 61 -0.82 11.44 5.97
CA GLY A 61 0.09 10.55 5.23
C GLY A 61 -0.15 9.06 5.50
N LEU A 62 -1.36 8.72 5.95
CA LEU A 62 -1.81 7.35 6.18
C LEU A 62 -2.56 6.83 4.96
N TYR A 63 -2.19 5.63 4.54
CA TYR A 63 -2.76 4.95 3.38
C TYR A 63 -3.83 3.96 3.83
N HIS A 64 -4.97 3.99 3.16
CA HIS A 64 -6.08 3.07 3.39
C HIS A 64 -6.56 2.51 2.06
N LEU A 65 -7.07 1.27 2.08
CA LEU A 65 -7.54 0.62 0.87
C LEU A 65 -8.80 1.36 0.38
N ALA A 66 -8.78 1.83 -0.87
CA ALA A 66 -9.97 2.46 -1.45
C ALA A 66 -10.98 1.35 -1.80
N GLY A 67 -12.11 1.33 -1.10
CA GLY A 67 -13.20 0.39 -1.32
C GLY A 67 -14.12 0.36 -0.10
N ARG A 68 -15.42 0.61 -0.20
CA ARG A 68 -16.37 0.20 -1.23
C ARG A 68 -17.45 1.29 -1.38
N ARG A 69 -17.28 2.25 -2.30
CA ARG A 69 -18.42 2.97 -2.88
C ARG A 69 -18.77 2.26 -4.19
N ASP A 70 -19.28 1.05 -4.05
CA ASP A 70 -20.13 0.46 -5.08
C ASP A 70 -21.47 1.20 -4.93
N TYR A 71 -21.82 2.00 -5.95
CA TYR A 71 -23.01 2.84 -5.99
C TYR A 71 -24.27 1.99 -6.23
#